data_AF-A0AAD5U1S7-F1
#
_entry.id   AF-A0AAD5U1S7-F1
#
_cell.length_a   1.000
_cell.length_b   1.000
_cell.length_c   1.000
_cell.angle_alpha   90.00
_cell.angle_beta   90.00
_cell.angle_gamma   90.00
#
_symmetry.space_group_name_H-M   'P 1'
#
loop_
_entity.id
_entity.type
_entity.pdbx_description
1 polymer ?
#
loop_
_entity_poly.entity_id
_entity_poly.type
_entity_poly.pdbx_seq_one_letter_code
_entity_poly.pdbx_strand_id
1 'polypeptide(L)'
;MRSLINKLNLPSFKKDIVEEAKLGYKEPNFKYKLNTKAYLVPFKNGVFNMYTREFRQTERDDYVNLTFNFDYDPSIKNEKVITFIKQILPNKRIREYVLSEFAKCLNGEIPNTKFLIFVGKGANGKSHTLLTRKRNNPNETSTEKLKLLNKRFAFLSEPEEGEKFNVACNEVPKVKNEDAVWRRLRVIDFTSKFKIDPDPNVQNEFILDPTIPFLMRKDVTWKQTFMNILLEYSNVDIEEPPEVDASTANYRKNNDEFIKWCEENIEFYENGILKMKELCERRFPNGESLKKKGVFIKDFEEFLKKTFPKIDTTQISSSHKSFLQRMEKL
;
A
#
# COMPACT_ATOMS: atom_id res chain seq x y z
N MET A 1 40.29 -7.34 -44.33
CA MET A 1 39.83 -7.97 -43.07
C MET A 1 40.54 -7.45 -41.82
N ARG A 2 41.85 -7.67 -41.61
CA ARG A 2 42.55 -7.27 -40.36
C ARG A 2 42.30 -5.81 -39.93
N SER A 3 42.30 -4.84 -40.85
CA SER A 3 42.01 -3.43 -40.54
C SER A 3 40.58 -3.18 -40.03
N LEU A 4 39.58 -3.93 -40.53
CA LEU A 4 38.19 -3.82 -40.07
C LEU A 4 38.03 -4.44 -38.68
N ILE A 5 38.68 -5.57 -38.42
CA ILE A 5 38.73 -6.22 -37.10
C ILE A 5 39.38 -5.30 -36.06
N ASN A 6 40.49 -4.63 -36.44
CA ASN A 6 41.14 -3.66 -35.56
C ASN A 6 40.24 -2.44 -35.28
N LYS A 7 39.50 -1.92 -36.27
CA LYS A 7 38.50 -0.87 -36.06
C LYS A 7 37.35 -1.33 -35.17
N LEU A 8 36.82 -2.54 -35.38
CA LEU A 8 35.75 -3.13 -34.56
C LEU A 8 36.13 -3.30 -33.09
N ASN A 9 37.42 -3.33 -32.74
CA ASN A 9 37.88 -3.36 -31.35
C ASN A 9 37.96 -1.98 -30.68
N LEU A 10 37.92 -0.87 -31.44
CA LEU A 10 37.96 0.49 -30.87
C LEU A 10 36.64 0.85 -30.17
N PRO A 11 36.66 1.29 -28.90
CA PRO A 11 35.44 1.69 -28.18
C PRO A 11 34.67 2.84 -28.82
N SER A 12 35.35 3.76 -29.51
CA SER A 12 34.72 4.84 -30.30
C SER A 12 33.92 4.27 -31.47
N PHE A 13 34.55 3.47 -32.33
CA PHE A 13 33.89 2.87 -33.49
C PHE A 13 32.72 1.95 -33.10
N LYS A 14 32.80 1.26 -31.95
CA LYS A 14 31.65 0.53 -31.38
C LYS A 14 30.50 1.47 -31.00
N LYS A 15 30.75 2.67 -30.46
CA LYS A 15 29.71 3.68 -30.21
C LYS A 15 29.11 4.19 -31.51
N ASP A 16 29.94 4.50 -32.50
CA ASP A 16 29.49 5.01 -33.81
C ASP A 16 28.55 4.01 -34.50
N ILE A 17 28.92 2.72 -34.52
CA ILE A 17 28.05 1.63 -35.01
C ILE A 17 26.73 1.56 -34.22
N VAL A 18 26.77 1.76 -32.90
CA VAL A 18 25.57 1.72 -32.05
C VAL A 18 24.66 2.93 -32.30
N GLU A 19 25.21 4.14 -32.53
CA GLU A 19 24.41 5.30 -32.91
C GLU A 19 23.78 5.14 -34.30
N GLU A 20 24.54 4.68 -35.29
CA GLU A 20 24.02 4.42 -36.64
C GLU A 20 22.95 3.33 -36.62
N ALA A 21 23.15 2.26 -35.84
CA ALA A 21 22.14 1.23 -35.61
C ALA A 21 20.89 1.80 -34.91
N LYS A 22 21.01 2.72 -33.95
CA LYS A 22 19.82 3.38 -33.36
C LYS A 22 19.03 4.19 -34.39
N LEU A 23 19.68 4.74 -35.41
CA LEU A 23 19.00 5.44 -36.50
C LEU A 23 18.27 4.46 -37.43
N GLY A 24 18.91 3.36 -37.81
CA GLY A 24 18.31 2.32 -38.67
C GLY A 24 17.23 1.47 -37.99
N TYR A 25 17.36 1.19 -36.69
CA TYR A 25 16.41 0.40 -35.89
C TYR A 25 15.49 1.29 -35.03
N LYS A 26 15.15 2.49 -35.52
CA LYS A 26 14.14 3.37 -34.92
C LYS A 26 12.74 2.78 -35.09
N GLU A 27 12.41 1.73 -34.34
CA GLU A 27 11.06 1.18 -34.30
C GLU A 27 10.10 2.23 -33.70
N PRO A 28 9.15 2.78 -34.49
CA PRO A 28 8.16 3.69 -33.95
C PRO A 28 7.36 2.95 -32.89
N ASN A 29 7.09 3.63 -31.77
CA ASN A 29 6.34 3.06 -30.65
C ASN A 29 7.05 1.96 -29.82
N PHE A 30 8.35 1.66 -30.02
CA PHE A 30 9.10 0.71 -29.16
C PHE A 30 8.88 0.92 -27.65
N LYS A 31 8.90 2.19 -27.21
CA LYS A 31 8.65 2.56 -25.80
C LYS A 31 7.30 2.09 -25.25
N TYR A 32 6.30 1.88 -26.11
CA TYR A 32 4.96 1.38 -25.76
C TYR A 32 4.88 -0.15 -25.79
N LYS A 33 5.86 -0.85 -26.38
CA LYS A 33 5.97 -2.33 -26.29
C LYS A 33 6.56 -2.79 -24.96
N LEU A 34 7.31 -1.93 -24.28
CA LEU A 34 8.06 -2.27 -23.07
C LEU A 34 7.18 -2.73 -21.89
N ASN A 35 7.41 -3.95 -21.42
CA ASN A 35 6.67 -4.68 -20.38
C ASN A 35 5.17 -4.88 -20.67
N THR A 36 4.74 -4.86 -21.93
CA THR A 36 3.34 -5.09 -22.31
C THR A 36 2.84 -6.51 -22.03
N LYS A 37 3.72 -7.51 -22.09
CA LYS A 37 3.45 -8.90 -21.68
C LYS A 37 3.33 -9.00 -20.17
N ALA A 38 2.21 -8.54 -19.61
CA ALA A 38 2.05 -8.37 -18.17
C ALA A 38 1.89 -9.70 -17.40
N TYR A 39 1.67 -10.81 -18.11
CA TYR A 39 1.77 -12.18 -17.58
C TYR A 39 3.20 -12.69 -17.34
N LEU A 40 4.23 -12.02 -17.85
CA LEU A 40 5.63 -12.35 -17.54
C LEU A 40 6.06 -11.69 -16.23
N VAL A 41 6.67 -12.44 -15.31
CA VAL A 41 7.25 -11.94 -14.05
C VAL A 41 8.79 -11.88 -14.23
N PRO A 42 9.38 -10.67 -14.32
CA PRO A 42 10.75 -10.49 -14.79
C PRO A 42 11.79 -10.43 -13.66
N PHE A 43 12.77 -11.32 -13.72
CA PHE A 43 13.90 -11.42 -12.79
C PHE A 43 15.20 -10.99 -13.47
N LYS A 44 16.31 -10.99 -12.73
CA LYS A 44 17.63 -10.63 -13.27
C LYS A 44 18.23 -11.75 -14.14
N ASN A 45 17.90 -13.01 -13.88
CA ASN A 45 18.36 -14.19 -14.62
C ASN A 45 17.36 -14.71 -15.69
N GLY A 46 16.17 -14.12 -15.84
CA GLY A 46 15.16 -14.60 -16.79
C GLY A 46 13.75 -14.07 -16.52
N VAL A 47 12.75 -14.72 -17.12
CA VAL A 47 11.33 -14.44 -16.94
C VAL A 47 10.58 -15.70 -16.51
N PHE A 48 9.67 -15.56 -15.54
CA PHE A 48 8.70 -16.59 -15.20
C PHE A 48 7.39 -16.31 -15.96
N ASN A 49 6.87 -17.30 -16.68
CA ASN A 49 5.61 -17.21 -17.40
C ASN A 49 4.46 -17.65 -16.50
N MET A 50 3.56 -16.73 -16.13
CA MET A 50 2.44 -17.03 -15.23
C MET A 50 1.44 -18.03 -15.82
N TYR A 51 1.36 -18.17 -17.15
CA TYR A 51 0.48 -19.11 -17.83
C TYR A 51 1.07 -20.52 -17.94
N THR A 52 2.31 -20.66 -18.43
CA THR A 52 2.93 -22.00 -18.55
C THR A 52 3.55 -22.50 -17.25
N ARG A 53 3.68 -21.63 -16.23
CA ARG A 53 4.32 -21.90 -14.92
C ARG A 53 5.82 -22.18 -15.01
N GLU A 54 6.45 -21.85 -16.14
CA GLU A 54 7.85 -22.12 -16.42
C GLU A 54 8.71 -20.87 -16.28
N PHE A 55 9.94 -21.07 -15.78
CA PHE A 55 10.99 -20.07 -15.83
C PHE A 55 11.90 -20.32 -17.03
N ARG A 56 12.16 -19.29 -17.84
CA ARG A 56 13.11 -19.35 -18.96
C ARG A 56 13.99 -18.10 -19.03
N GLN A 57 15.04 -18.18 -19.82
CA GLN A 57 15.85 -17.02 -20.15
C GLN A 57 15.02 -15.97 -20.89
N THR A 58 15.29 -14.68 -20.63
CA THR A 58 14.61 -13.56 -21.29
C THR A 58 14.98 -13.47 -22.76
N GLU A 59 13.98 -13.30 -23.62
CA GLU A 59 14.13 -13.14 -25.07
C GLU A 59 13.92 -11.68 -25.47
N ARG A 60 14.41 -11.29 -26.66
CA ARG A 60 14.28 -9.89 -27.14
C ARG A 60 12.81 -9.47 -27.27
N ASP A 61 11.97 -10.39 -27.72
CA ASP A 61 10.55 -10.15 -27.96
C ASP A 61 9.72 -10.16 -26.67
N ASP A 62 10.32 -10.38 -25.50
CA ASP A 62 9.64 -10.16 -24.22
C ASP A 62 9.48 -8.68 -23.87
N TYR A 63 10.27 -7.81 -24.51
CA TYR A 63 10.27 -6.36 -24.30
C TYR A 63 10.39 -5.94 -22.81
N VAL A 64 11.02 -6.77 -21.97
CA VAL A 64 11.21 -6.50 -20.54
C VAL A 64 12.33 -5.49 -20.33
N ASN A 65 12.05 -4.40 -19.60
CA ASN A 65 13.09 -3.49 -19.10
C ASN A 65 13.00 -3.20 -17.59
N LEU A 66 11.90 -3.56 -16.93
CA LEU A 66 11.76 -3.53 -15.48
C LEU A 66 11.89 -4.96 -14.94
N THR A 67 12.81 -5.19 -14.00
CA THR A 67 12.96 -6.48 -13.32
C THR A 67 12.89 -6.31 -11.80
N PHE A 68 12.69 -7.40 -11.06
CA PHE A 68 12.75 -7.39 -9.60
C PHE A 68 14.17 -7.17 -9.03
N ASN A 69 15.21 -7.12 -9.89
CA ASN A 69 16.62 -6.90 -9.53
C ASN A 69 17.18 -7.92 -8.50
N PHE A 70 16.68 -9.16 -8.55
CA PHE A 70 17.27 -10.35 -7.98
C PHE A 70 17.01 -11.54 -8.90
N ASP A 71 17.77 -12.62 -8.70
CA ASP A 71 17.69 -13.84 -9.50
C ASP A 71 16.58 -14.76 -8.94
N TYR A 72 15.73 -15.31 -9.81
CA TYR A 72 14.75 -16.33 -9.44
C TYR A 72 15.45 -17.65 -9.13
N ASP A 73 15.10 -18.24 -7.99
CA ASP A 73 15.55 -19.56 -7.56
C ASP A 73 14.42 -20.22 -6.75
N PRO A 74 13.74 -21.25 -7.30
CA PRO A 74 12.63 -21.93 -6.62
C PRO A 74 13.09 -22.80 -5.44
N SER A 75 14.39 -23.10 -5.32
CA SER A 75 14.92 -23.91 -4.20
C SER A 75 15.07 -23.12 -2.90
N ILE A 76 15.11 -21.78 -3.00
CA ILE A 76 15.33 -20.90 -1.84
C ILE A 76 14.09 -20.86 -0.94
N LYS A 77 14.29 -21.32 0.30
CA LYS A 77 13.29 -21.33 1.36
C LYS A 77 13.89 -20.82 2.68
N ASN A 78 13.61 -19.56 3.01
CA ASN A 78 14.03 -18.93 4.27
C ASN A 78 12.91 -19.05 5.33
N GLU A 79 13.10 -19.91 6.33
CA GLU A 79 12.11 -20.14 7.38
C GLU A 79 11.81 -18.90 8.25
N LYS A 80 12.70 -17.91 8.33
CA LYS A 80 12.41 -16.63 9.01
C LYS A 80 11.32 -15.86 8.27
N VAL A 81 11.31 -15.88 6.93
CA VAL A 81 10.27 -15.24 6.10
C VAL A 81 8.92 -15.92 6.34
N ILE A 82 8.90 -17.25 6.31
CA ILE A 82 7.69 -18.06 6.52
C ILE A 82 7.13 -17.84 7.94
N THR A 83 8.00 -17.81 8.94
CA THR A 83 7.64 -17.51 10.33
C THR A 83 7.11 -16.09 10.47
N PHE A 84 7.80 -15.10 9.91
CA PHE A 84 7.37 -13.70 9.93
C PHE A 84 6.00 -13.50 9.28
N ILE A 85 5.75 -14.12 8.11
CA ILE A 85 4.44 -14.11 7.43
C ILE A 85 3.33 -14.68 8.31
N LYS A 86 3.60 -15.78 9.04
CA LYS A 86 2.67 -16.36 10.01
C LYS A 86 2.45 -15.45 11.23
N GLN A 87 3.46 -14.69 11.65
CA GLN A 87 3.36 -13.75 12.77
C GLN A 87 2.61 -12.45 12.39
N ILE A 88 2.79 -11.88 11.20
CA ILE A 88 2.06 -10.67 10.77
C ILE A 88 0.59 -10.95 10.44
N LEU A 89 0.26 -12.17 10.01
CA LEU A 89 -1.11 -12.60 9.69
C LEU A 89 -1.37 -13.97 10.34
N PRO A 90 -1.78 -14.03 11.62
CA PRO A 90 -1.87 -15.29 12.38
C PRO A 90 -3.03 -16.18 11.94
N ASN A 91 -4.20 -15.59 11.68
CA ASN A 91 -5.35 -16.32 11.14
C ASN A 91 -4.98 -16.89 9.77
N LYS A 92 -5.04 -18.22 9.65
CA LYS A 92 -4.65 -18.96 8.45
C LYS A 92 -5.48 -18.55 7.22
N ARG A 93 -6.80 -18.45 7.34
CA ARG A 93 -7.70 -18.08 6.22
C ARG A 93 -7.39 -16.68 5.70
N ILE A 94 -7.24 -15.72 6.62
CA ILE A 94 -6.89 -14.33 6.28
C ILE A 94 -5.51 -14.25 5.64
N ARG A 95 -4.53 -15.00 6.14
CA ARG A 95 -3.18 -15.06 5.57
C ARG A 95 -3.19 -15.63 4.15
N GLU A 96 -3.88 -16.74 3.94
CA GLU A 96 -3.99 -17.41 2.63
C GLU A 96 -4.69 -16.49 1.62
N TYR A 97 -5.78 -15.85 2.04
CA TYR A 97 -6.48 -14.84 1.25
C TYR A 97 -5.59 -13.66 0.86
N VAL A 98 -4.93 -13.01 1.83
CA VAL A 98 -4.04 -11.86 1.57
C VAL A 98 -2.86 -12.24 0.66
N LEU A 99 -2.27 -13.43 0.85
CA LEU A 99 -1.22 -13.93 -0.04
C LEU A 99 -1.73 -14.18 -1.46
N SER A 100 -2.95 -14.71 -1.62
CA SER A 100 -3.58 -14.87 -2.95
C SER A 100 -3.82 -13.53 -3.64
N GLU A 101 -4.27 -12.49 -2.91
CA GLU A 101 -4.50 -11.16 -3.48
C GLU A 101 -3.17 -10.45 -3.81
N PHE A 102 -2.11 -10.64 -3.02
CA PHE A 102 -0.76 -10.20 -3.37
C PHE A 102 -0.17 -10.98 -4.57
N ALA A 103 -0.54 -12.25 -4.74
CA ALA A 103 -0.14 -13.08 -5.85
C ALA A 103 -0.86 -12.70 -7.16
N LYS A 104 -2.16 -12.35 -7.10
CA LYS A 104 -2.92 -11.82 -8.23
C LYS A 104 -2.27 -10.57 -8.81
N CYS A 105 -1.77 -9.66 -7.96
CA CYS A 105 -0.97 -8.50 -8.36
C CYS A 105 0.30 -8.84 -9.17
N LEU A 106 0.81 -10.08 -9.14
CA LEU A 106 1.93 -10.49 -9.99
C LEU A 106 1.54 -10.64 -11.46
N ASN A 107 0.27 -10.86 -11.82
CA ASN A 107 -0.19 -10.85 -13.20
C ASN A 107 -0.88 -9.50 -13.51
N GLY A 108 -0.22 -8.65 -14.30
CA GLY A 108 -0.76 -7.33 -14.63
C GLY A 108 -1.86 -7.31 -15.69
N GLU A 109 -2.25 -8.48 -16.23
CA GLU A 109 -3.41 -8.60 -17.15
C GLU A 109 -4.72 -8.78 -16.38
N ILE A 110 -4.65 -9.27 -15.14
CA ILE A 110 -5.82 -9.38 -14.25
C ILE A 110 -6.08 -7.98 -13.68
N PRO A 111 -7.26 -7.37 -13.91
CA PRO A 111 -7.58 -6.09 -13.28
C PRO A 111 -7.65 -6.28 -11.77
N ASN A 112 -6.83 -5.56 -11.01
CA ASN A 112 -6.93 -5.55 -9.54
C ASN A 112 -8.31 -4.99 -9.14
N THR A 113 -9.22 -5.89 -8.77
CA THR A 113 -10.58 -5.55 -8.37
C THR A 113 -10.69 -5.15 -6.90
N LYS A 114 -9.65 -5.36 -6.09
CA LYS A 114 -9.70 -5.17 -4.63
C LYS A 114 -8.68 -4.16 -4.11
N PHE A 115 -9.08 -3.42 -3.07
CA PHE A 115 -8.25 -2.51 -2.29
C PHE A 115 -8.19 -3.01 -0.84
N LEU A 116 -7.07 -3.65 -0.46
CA LEU A 116 -6.88 -4.16 0.90
C LEU A 116 -6.47 -3.03 1.86
N ILE A 117 -7.16 -2.93 3.00
CA ILE A 117 -6.96 -1.95 4.06
C ILE A 117 -6.66 -2.68 5.37
N PHE A 118 -5.44 -2.54 5.88
CA PHE A 118 -4.98 -3.24 7.09
C PHE A 118 -5.19 -2.40 8.36
N VAL A 119 -6.31 -2.61 9.07
CA VAL A 119 -6.70 -1.88 10.30
C VAL A 119 -6.14 -2.60 11.53
N GLY A 120 -5.92 -1.91 12.65
CA GLY A 120 -5.28 -2.50 13.83
C GLY A 120 -4.60 -1.48 14.72
N LYS A 121 -4.49 -1.77 16.02
CA LYS A 121 -4.17 -0.79 17.08
C LYS A 121 -2.69 -0.83 17.48
N GLY A 122 -1.89 0.13 17.03
CA GLY A 122 -0.53 0.41 17.56
C GLY A 122 0.62 0.02 16.64
N ALA A 123 1.85 0.05 17.17
CA ALA A 123 3.11 -0.21 16.48
C ALA A 123 3.30 -1.71 16.12
N ASN A 124 2.39 -2.23 15.31
CA ASN A 124 2.15 -3.66 15.16
C ASN A 124 2.93 -4.30 13.99
N GLY A 125 3.97 -3.65 13.46
CA GLY A 125 4.67 -4.15 12.28
C GLY A 125 3.95 -3.93 10.95
N LYS A 126 2.84 -3.19 10.91
CA LYS A 126 2.25 -2.68 9.64
C LYS A 126 3.29 -1.91 8.82
N SER A 127 4.00 -0.98 9.46
CA SER A 127 5.12 -0.23 8.88
C SER A 127 6.40 -1.06 8.66
N HIS A 128 6.37 -2.36 8.97
CA HIS A 128 7.41 -3.36 8.69
C HIS A 128 6.88 -4.53 7.85
N THR A 129 5.67 -4.42 7.29
CA THR A 129 5.09 -5.43 6.40
C THR A 129 5.90 -5.50 5.10
N LEU A 130 5.80 -6.64 4.40
CA LEU A 130 6.60 -7.07 3.23
C LEU A 130 6.67 -6.12 2.03
N LEU A 131 5.95 -4.99 2.08
CA LEU A 131 5.67 -4.08 0.98
C LEU A 131 6.18 -2.65 1.23
N THR A 132 6.89 -2.42 2.33
CA THR A 132 7.26 -1.09 2.81
C THR A 132 8.42 -0.46 2.02
N ARG A 133 8.07 0.30 0.97
CA ARG A 133 8.94 1.38 0.45
C ARG A 133 8.53 2.72 1.04
N LYS A 134 9.50 3.49 1.52
CA LYS A 134 9.33 4.93 1.80
C LYS A 134 9.14 5.66 0.45
N ARG A 135 8.24 6.66 0.38
CA ARG A 135 8.16 7.56 -0.80
C ARG A 135 9.47 8.35 -0.95
N ASN A 136 9.78 8.74 -2.20
CA ASN A 136 10.68 9.86 -2.48
C ASN A 136 9.88 11.18 -2.42
N ASN A 137 10.58 12.31 -2.27
CA ASN A 137 9.98 13.62 -1.96
C ASN A 137 8.85 14.08 -2.93
N PRO A 138 7.88 14.89 -2.45
CA PRO A 138 6.71 15.29 -3.23
C PRO A 138 6.98 16.35 -4.33
N ASN A 139 8.15 17.00 -4.32
CA ASN A 139 8.44 18.19 -5.11
C ASN A 139 8.80 17.94 -6.60
N GLU A 140 8.36 16.82 -7.19
CA GLU A 140 8.50 16.56 -8.63
C GLU A 140 7.15 16.66 -9.34
N THR A 141 7.03 17.62 -10.25
CA THR A 141 5.79 17.93 -10.96
C THR A 141 5.19 16.75 -11.74
N SER A 142 3.88 16.54 -11.53
CA SER A 142 2.91 15.92 -12.46
C SER A 142 3.39 14.71 -13.29
N THR A 143 3.95 13.70 -12.63
CA THR A 143 4.35 12.42 -13.27
C THR A 143 3.80 11.15 -12.59
N GLU A 144 2.92 11.26 -11.59
CA GLU A 144 2.41 10.12 -10.80
C GLU A 144 1.81 8.97 -11.65
N LYS A 145 1.01 9.27 -12.68
CA LYS A 145 0.47 8.23 -13.60
C LYS A 145 1.57 7.49 -14.37
N LEU A 146 2.68 8.16 -14.71
CA LEU A 146 3.85 7.54 -15.35
C LEU A 146 4.72 6.78 -14.35
N LYS A 147 4.81 7.26 -13.10
CA LYS A 147 5.49 6.56 -12.00
C LYS A 147 4.79 5.26 -11.60
N LEU A 148 3.47 5.19 -11.76
CA LEU A 148 2.63 3.99 -11.57
C LEU A 148 2.54 3.08 -12.81
N LEU A 149 2.92 3.57 -14.00
CA LEU A 149 2.89 2.76 -15.22
C LEU A 149 3.79 1.52 -15.06
N ASN A 150 3.26 0.35 -15.43
CA ASN A 150 3.91 -0.96 -15.30
C ASN A 150 4.33 -1.32 -13.85
N LYS A 151 3.71 -0.74 -12.82
CA LYS A 151 3.90 -1.16 -11.42
C LYS A 151 2.85 -2.21 -11.05
N ARG A 152 3.34 -3.38 -10.62
CA ARG A 152 2.52 -4.52 -10.16
C ARG A 152 1.91 -4.31 -8.77
N PHE A 153 2.56 -3.51 -7.93
CA PHE A 153 2.10 -3.23 -6.58
C PHE A 153 2.30 -1.76 -6.23
N ALA A 154 1.28 -1.15 -5.62
CA ALA A 154 1.34 0.18 -5.03
C ALA A 154 1.07 0.07 -3.52
N PHE A 155 2.13 0.10 -2.71
CA PHE A 155 2.00 0.22 -1.26
C PHE A 155 2.02 1.69 -0.87
N LEU A 156 1.13 2.06 0.04
CA LEU A 156 0.96 3.43 0.49
C LEU A 156 0.76 3.41 2.01
N SER A 157 1.56 4.18 2.74
CA SER A 157 1.46 4.39 4.19
C SER A 157 0.68 5.66 4.49
N GLU A 158 0.23 5.81 5.76
CA GLU A 158 -0.30 7.08 6.26
C GLU A 158 0.60 8.25 5.81
N PRO A 159 0.04 9.29 5.17
CA PRO A 159 0.78 10.50 4.83
C PRO A 159 1.24 11.23 6.10
N GLU A 160 2.35 11.97 5.99
CA GLU A 160 2.68 12.99 6.99
C GLU A 160 1.60 14.10 6.99
N GLU A 161 1.43 14.77 8.12
CA GLU A 161 0.28 15.63 8.40
C GLU A 161 0.12 16.75 7.36
N GLY A 162 -0.86 16.59 6.46
CA GLY A 162 -1.17 17.52 5.37
C GLY A 162 -1.31 16.88 3.98
N GLU A 163 -0.69 15.73 3.72
CA GLU A 163 -0.87 15.00 2.45
C GLU A 163 -2.08 14.04 2.46
N LYS A 164 -2.55 13.62 1.28
CA LYS A 164 -3.72 12.72 1.12
C LYS A 164 -3.38 11.43 0.38
N PHE A 165 -3.81 10.31 0.98
CA PHE A 165 -3.89 8.92 0.44
C PHE A 165 -2.55 8.22 0.08
N ASN A 166 -2.35 6.93 0.35
CA ASN A 166 -3.28 5.82 0.65
C ASN A 166 -2.75 4.93 1.82
N VAL A 167 -3.17 3.65 1.90
CA VAL A 167 -3.61 3.05 3.17
C VAL A 167 -2.79 1.84 3.66
N ALA A 168 -2.07 2.06 4.76
CA ALA A 168 -1.80 1.08 5.80
C ALA A 168 -1.99 1.78 7.15
N CYS A 169 -3.25 2.07 7.47
CA CYS A 169 -3.60 3.05 8.51
C CYS A 169 -3.81 2.40 9.89
N ASN A 170 -3.34 3.09 10.93
CA ASN A 170 -3.60 2.78 12.34
C ASN A 170 -5.01 3.20 12.74
N GLU A 171 -5.50 4.26 12.12
CA GLU A 171 -6.88 4.71 12.15
C GLU A 171 -7.59 4.30 10.84
N VAL A 172 -8.87 4.61 10.74
CA VAL A 172 -9.76 4.08 9.70
C VAL A 172 -9.99 5.18 8.66
N PRO A 173 -9.52 5.05 7.41
CA PRO A 173 -9.59 6.15 6.44
C PRO A 173 -11.05 6.44 6.05
N LYS A 174 -11.34 7.65 5.56
CA LYS A 174 -12.69 8.02 5.13
C LYS A 174 -12.88 7.89 3.62
N VAL A 175 -13.79 7.00 3.24
CA VAL A 175 -14.21 6.77 1.87
C VAL A 175 -15.51 7.54 1.62
N LYS A 176 -15.57 8.28 0.49
CA LYS A 176 -16.80 8.93 0.02
C LYS A 176 -17.84 7.86 -0.29
N ASN A 177 -19.13 8.20 -0.23
CA ASN A 177 -20.21 7.25 -0.52
C ASN A 177 -20.38 6.97 -2.03
N GLU A 178 -19.37 6.30 -2.58
CA GLU A 178 -19.31 5.78 -3.93
C GLU A 178 -19.33 4.25 -3.84
N ASP A 179 -20.44 3.59 -4.15
CA ASP A 179 -20.55 2.12 -4.11
C ASP A 179 -19.47 1.42 -4.95
N ALA A 180 -18.97 2.10 -6.00
CA ALA A 180 -17.87 1.62 -6.83
C ALA A 180 -16.55 1.47 -6.05
N VAL A 181 -16.33 2.23 -4.97
CA VAL A 181 -15.18 2.06 -4.08
C VAL A 181 -15.46 0.96 -3.07
N TRP A 182 -16.63 0.98 -2.42
CA TRP A 182 -17.02 -0.02 -1.42
C TRP A 182 -17.03 -1.45 -1.95
N ARG A 183 -17.47 -1.69 -3.19
CA ARG A 183 -17.43 -3.03 -3.82
C ARG A 183 -16.01 -3.60 -3.96
N ARG A 184 -15.00 -2.73 -4.02
CA ARG A 184 -13.57 -3.09 -4.17
C ARG A 184 -12.82 -3.09 -2.84
N LEU A 185 -13.26 -2.31 -1.88
CA LEU A 185 -12.60 -2.16 -0.59
C LEU A 185 -12.71 -3.45 0.23
N ARG A 186 -11.62 -3.81 0.94
CA ARG A 186 -11.56 -4.94 1.88
C ARG A 186 -10.80 -4.58 3.14
N VAL A 187 -11.40 -4.76 4.30
CA VAL A 187 -10.76 -4.52 5.60
C VAL A 187 -10.17 -5.80 6.14
N ILE A 188 -8.88 -5.79 6.39
CA ILE A 188 -8.14 -6.86 7.03
C ILE A 188 -7.77 -6.41 8.44
N ASP A 189 -8.29 -7.11 9.45
CA ASP A 189 -7.90 -6.85 10.84
C ASP A 189 -6.51 -7.42 11.13
N PHE A 190 -5.56 -6.51 11.32
CA PHE A 190 -4.18 -6.77 11.69
C PHE A 190 -4.10 -6.94 13.22
N THR A 191 -4.34 -8.17 13.67
CA THR A 191 -4.45 -8.52 15.10
C THR A 191 -3.12 -8.64 15.83
N SER A 192 -2.02 -8.84 15.10
CA SER A 192 -0.69 -9.08 15.68
C SER A 192 -0.12 -7.87 16.41
N LYS A 193 0.71 -8.11 17.42
CA LYS A 193 1.54 -7.10 18.10
C LYS A 193 2.95 -7.65 18.26
N PHE A 194 3.95 -6.81 18.03
CA PHE A 194 5.35 -7.16 18.27
C PHE A 194 5.85 -6.38 19.49
N LYS A 195 6.36 -7.10 20.49
CA LYS A 195 6.83 -6.56 21.78
C LYS A 195 8.22 -7.11 22.11
N ILE A 196 9.00 -6.37 22.88
CA ILE A 196 10.27 -6.87 23.43
C ILE A 196 10.01 -8.06 24.36
N ASP A 197 8.96 -7.95 25.17
CA ASP A 197 8.48 -8.98 26.10
C ASP A 197 6.97 -9.22 25.84
N PRO A 198 6.62 -10.26 25.03
CA PRO A 198 5.23 -10.62 24.76
C PRO A 198 4.66 -11.53 25.85
N ASP A 199 3.41 -11.30 26.26
CA ASP A 199 2.75 -12.18 27.24
C ASP A 199 2.33 -13.49 26.55
N PRO A 200 2.83 -14.67 26.97
CA PRO A 200 2.48 -15.95 26.35
C PRO A 200 1.00 -16.32 26.48
N ASN A 201 0.25 -15.67 27.37
CA ASN A 201 -1.19 -15.86 27.54
C ASN A 201 -2.02 -14.98 26.59
N VAL A 202 -1.41 -13.96 25.96
CA VAL A 202 -2.12 -13.05 25.04
C VAL A 202 -1.88 -13.48 23.61
N GLN A 203 -2.95 -13.98 22.97
CA GLN A 203 -2.90 -14.43 21.58
C GLN A 203 -2.43 -13.30 20.62
N ASN A 204 -1.60 -13.69 19.66
CA ASN A 204 -1.03 -12.82 18.61
C ASN A 204 -0.03 -11.76 19.11
N GLU A 205 0.53 -11.92 20.31
CA GLU A 205 1.72 -11.19 20.72
C GLU A 205 2.99 -11.99 20.38
N PHE A 206 3.95 -11.33 19.75
CA PHE A 206 5.19 -11.94 19.23
C PHE A 206 6.40 -11.13 19.64
N ILE A 207 7.57 -11.78 19.71
CA ILE A 207 8.84 -11.12 20.03
C ILE A 207 9.19 -10.15 18.88
N LEU A 208 9.55 -8.92 19.23
CA LEU A 208 10.05 -7.89 18.32
C LEU A 208 11.50 -8.20 17.94
N ASP A 209 11.74 -8.66 16.71
CA ASP A 209 13.07 -8.76 16.12
C ASP A 209 13.42 -7.44 15.38
N PRO A 210 14.34 -6.60 15.90
CA PRO A 210 14.71 -5.33 15.28
C PRO A 210 15.57 -5.51 14.02
N THR A 211 16.04 -6.72 13.71
CA THR A 211 16.87 -6.99 12.52
C THR A 211 16.03 -7.19 11.26
N ILE A 212 14.74 -7.53 11.40
CA ILE A 212 13.81 -7.82 10.28
C ILE A 212 13.85 -6.74 9.18
N PRO A 213 13.77 -5.41 9.47
CA PRO A 213 13.78 -4.39 8.43
C PRO A 213 15.12 -4.29 7.67
N PHE A 214 16.23 -4.71 8.28
CA PHE A 214 17.53 -4.81 7.61
C PHE A 214 17.59 -6.06 6.72
N LEU A 215 17.18 -7.22 7.26
CA LEU A 215 17.14 -8.49 6.55
C LEU A 215 16.28 -8.39 5.27
N MET A 216 15.03 -7.90 5.38
CA MET A 216 14.13 -7.68 4.24
C MET A 216 14.75 -6.86 3.09
N ARG A 217 15.66 -5.93 3.41
CA ARG A 217 16.32 -5.06 2.42
C ARG A 217 17.58 -5.70 1.83
N LYS A 218 18.39 -6.35 2.66
CA LYS A 218 19.76 -6.76 2.34
C LYS A 218 19.91 -8.24 2.03
N ASP A 219 19.16 -9.11 2.70
CA ASP A 219 19.14 -10.54 2.42
C ASP A 219 18.31 -10.80 1.16
N VAL A 220 18.94 -11.42 0.14
CA VAL A 220 18.27 -11.74 -1.12
C VAL A 220 17.28 -12.90 -0.95
N THR A 221 17.57 -13.82 -0.02
CA THR A 221 16.72 -15.00 0.23
C THR A 221 15.35 -14.61 0.78
N TRP A 222 15.24 -13.44 1.44
CA TRP A 222 13.96 -12.89 1.85
C TRP A 222 13.03 -12.59 0.68
N LYS A 223 13.59 -11.98 -0.38
CA LYS A 223 12.85 -11.58 -1.57
C LYS A 223 12.52 -12.80 -2.44
N GLN A 224 13.49 -13.72 -2.58
CA GLN A 224 13.30 -15.00 -3.28
C GLN A 224 12.22 -15.85 -2.61
N THR A 225 12.33 -16.11 -1.29
CA THR A 225 11.33 -16.92 -0.56
C THR A 225 9.95 -16.29 -0.62
N PHE A 226 9.82 -14.97 -0.43
CA PHE A 226 8.53 -14.31 -0.51
C PHE A 226 7.94 -14.37 -1.93
N MET A 227 8.77 -14.23 -2.97
CA MET A 227 8.32 -14.37 -4.35
C MET A 227 7.92 -15.81 -4.69
N ASN A 228 8.65 -16.81 -4.21
CA ASN A 228 8.31 -18.22 -4.38
C ASN A 228 6.92 -18.52 -3.78
N ILE A 229 6.66 -18.02 -2.57
CA ILE A 229 5.32 -18.08 -1.94
C ILE A 229 4.27 -17.39 -2.84
N LEU A 230 4.49 -16.15 -3.29
CA LEU A 230 3.49 -15.48 -4.14
C LEU A 230 3.27 -16.21 -5.49
N LEU A 231 4.30 -16.83 -6.06
CA LEU A 231 4.16 -17.64 -7.27
C LEU A 231 3.41 -18.95 -7.01
N GLU A 232 3.51 -19.57 -5.83
CA GLU A 232 2.65 -20.70 -5.44
C GLU A 232 1.17 -20.27 -5.38
N TYR A 233 0.88 -19.17 -4.67
CA TYR A 233 -0.49 -18.67 -4.49
C TYR A 233 -1.13 -18.10 -5.76
N SER A 234 -0.37 -17.76 -6.81
CA SER A 234 -0.94 -17.17 -8.03
C SER A 234 -1.76 -18.14 -8.89
N ASN A 235 -1.70 -19.44 -8.57
CA ASN A 235 -2.50 -20.49 -9.21
C ASN A 235 -3.59 -21.06 -8.29
N VAL A 236 -3.84 -20.45 -7.13
CA VAL A 236 -4.84 -20.91 -6.16
C VAL A 236 -5.90 -19.83 -6.01
N ASP A 237 -7.14 -20.15 -6.37
CA ASP A 237 -8.25 -19.27 -6.02
C ASP A 237 -8.64 -19.51 -4.55
N ILE A 238 -8.60 -18.45 -3.77
CA ILE A 238 -8.95 -18.46 -2.35
C ILE A 238 -10.21 -17.63 -2.20
N GLU A 239 -11.29 -18.28 -1.79
CA GLU A 239 -12.52 -17.61 -1.43
C GLU A 239 -12.28 -16.58 -0.32
N GLU A 240 -13.09 -15.53 -0.34
CA GLU A 240 -12.97 -14.46 0.62
C GLU A 240 -13.42 -14.91 2.03
N PRO A 241 -12.58 -14.77 3.08
CA PRO A 241 -12.97 -15.19 4.41
C PRO A 241 -14.12 -14.34 4.96
N PRO A 242 -15.16 -14.92 5.59
CA PRO A 242 -16.27 -14.18 6.18
C PRO A 242 -15.85 -13.11 7.20
N GLU A 243 -14.68 -13.27 7.84
CA GLU A 243 -14.12 -12.27 8.73
C GLU A 243 -13.75 -10.97 7.99
N VAL A 244 -13.33 -11.04 6.72
CA VAL A 244 -13.04 -9.85 5.88
C VAL A 244 -14.32 -9.11 5.53
N ASP A 245 -15.36 -9.83 5.12
CA ASP A 245 -16.69 -9.26 4.86
C ASP A 245 -17.25 -8.58 6.12
N ALA A 246 -17.17 -9.25 7.27
CA ALA A 246 -17.63 -8.72 8.56
C ALA A 246 -16.89 -7.42 8.94
N SER A 247 -15.55 -7.40 8.86
CA SER A 247 -14.76 -6.21 9.17
C SER A 247 -14.99 -5.09 8.15
N THR A 248 -15.23 -5.41 6.88
CA THR A 248 -15.55 -4.44 5.82
C THR A 248 -16.94 -3.82 6.02
N ALA A 249 -17.95 -4.64 6.34
CA ALA A 249 -19.31 -4.19 6.63
C ALA A 249 -19.37 -3.33 7.90
N ASN A 250 -18.67 -3.74 8.96
CA ASN A 250 -18.52 -2.95 10.18
C ASN A 250 -17.86 -1.59 9.91
N TYR A 251 -16.79 -1.56 9.11
CA TYR A 251 -16.17 -0.31 8.69
C TYR A 251 -17.11 0.61 7.91
N ARG A 252 -17.83 0.08 6.89
CA ARG A 252 -18.82 0.85 6.14
C ARG A 252 -19.86 1.47 7.09
N LYS A 253 -20.46 0.65 7.96
CA LYS A 253 -21.44 1.09 8.96
C LYS A 253 -20.91 2.21 9.86
N ASN A 254 -19.68 2.10 10.38
CA ASN A 254 -19.10 3.13 11.23
C ASN A 254 -18.84 4.46 10.48
N ASN A 255 -18.51 4.40 9.19
CA ASN A 255 -18.35 5.59 8.35
C ASN A 255 -19.72 6.25 8.08
N ASP A 256 -20.73 5.46 7.71
CA ASP A 256 -22.11 5.95 7.50
C ASP A 256 -22.71 6.54 8.79
N GLU A 257 -22.56 5.89 9.94
CA GLU A 257 -22.99 6.43 11.25
C GLU A 257 -22.27 7.73 11.63
N PHE A 258 -20.97 7.85 11.32
CA PHE A 258 -20.22 9.09 11.57
C PHE A 258 -20.73 10.23 10.69
N ILE A 259 -20.91 9.99 9.38
CA ILE A 259 -21.36 11.02 8.42
C ILE A 259 -22.76 11.47 8.80
N LYS A 260 -23.68 10.53 8.99
CA LYS A 260 -25.06 10.80 9.41
C LYS A 260 -25.11 11.60 10.72
N TRP A 261 -24.33 11.22 11.73
CA TRP A 261 -24.29 11.97 12.99
C TRP A 261 -23.82 13.41 12.78
N CYS A 262 -22.86 13.66 11.89
CA CYS A 262 -22.43 15.02 11.56
C CYS A 262 -23.55 15.79 10.87
N GLU A 263 -24.20 15.21 9.86
CA GLU A 263 -25.34 15.83 9.15
C GLU A 263 -26.52 16.15 10.09
N GLU A 264 -26.77 15.31 11.10
CA GLU A 264 -27.84 15.50 12.09
C GLU A 264 -27.51 16.46 13.25
N ASN A 265 -26.22 16.80 13.47
CA ASN A 265 -25.80 17.57 14.66
C ASN A 265 -24.97 18.83 14.33
N ILE A 266 -24.64 19.06 13.05
CA ILE A 266 -23.68 20.09 12.62
C ILE A 266 -24.25 20.85 11.44
N GLU A 267 -24.76 22.04 11.72
CA GLU A 267 -25.19 22.99 10.70
C GLU A 267 -24.09 24.02 10.42
N PHE A 268 -24.00 24.49 9.18
CA PHE A 268 -23.09 25.58 8.83
C PHE A 268 -23.74 26.91 9.19
N TYR A 269 -23.09 27.68 10.05
CA TYR A 269 -23.47 29.05 10.34
C TYR A 269 -22.38 30.02 9.87
N GLU A 270 -22.75 31.01 9.07
CA GLU A 270 -21.82 32.11 8.76
C GLU A 270 -21.59 32.86 10.07
N ASN A 271 -20.40 32.68 10.60
CA ASN A 271 -20.07 33.03 11.97
C ASN A 271 -20.80 32.15 13.03
N GLY A 272 -20.56 30.82 13.07
CA GLY A 272 -20.60 30.00 14.33
C GLY A 272 -19.22 29.50 14.88
N ILE A 273 -18.99 29.54 16.22
CA ILE A 273 -17.84 28.89 16.90
C ILE A 273 -18.24 27.48 17.36
N LEU A 274 -17.45 26.46 17.00
CA LEU A 274 -17.64 25.08 17.46
C LEU A 274 -16.52 24.64 18.41
N LYS A 275 -16.86 24.34 19.68
CA LYS A 275 -15.88 23.85 20.67
C LYS A 275 -15.78 22.32 20.62
N MET A 276 -14.57 21.80 20.39
CA MET A 276 -14.34 20.33 20.34
C MET A 276 -14.74 19.58 21.62
N LYS A 277 -14.72 20.26 22.79
CA LYS A 277 -15.21 19.69 24.06
C LYS A 277 -16.73 19.44 24.02
N GLU A 278 -17.51 20.43 23.64
CA GLU A 278 -18.97 20.38 23.53
C GLU A 278 -19.40 19.37 22.45
N LEU A 279 -18.66 19.33 21.33
CA LEU A 279 -18.82 18.32 20.28
C LEU A 279 -18.60 16.89 20.82
N CYS A 280 -17.52 16.66 21.58
CA CYS A 280 -17.23 15.36 22.19
C CYS A 280 -18.26 14.96 23.25
N GLU A 281 -18.75 15.92 24.03
CA GLU A 281 -19.81 15.70 25.03
C GLU A 281 -21.13 15.35 24.33
N ARG A 282 -21.47 16.01 23.21
CA ARG A 282 -22.65 15.69 22.40
C ARG A 282 -22.55 14.33 21.67
N ARG A 283 -21.35 13.94 21.20
CA ARG A 283 -21.14 12.61 20.57
C ARG A 283 -21.11 11.46 21.57
N PHE A 284 -20.63 11.73 22.80
CA PHE A 284 -20.41 10.75 23.86
C PHE A 284 -20.98 11.23 25.21
N PRO A 285 -22.32 11.39 25.33
CA PRO A 285 -22.95 11.98 26.52
C PRO A 285 -22.72 11.17 27.79
N ASN A 286 -22.61 9.84 27.68
CA ASN A 286 -22.33 8.93 28.79
C ASN A 286 -20.82 8.77 29.08
N GLY A 287 -19.97 9.60 28.48
CA GLY A 287 -18.53 9.43 28.49
C GLY A 287 -18.04 8.37 27.50
N GLU A 288 -16.73 8.41 27.22
CA GLU A 288 -16.04 7.46 26.33
C GLU A 288 -14.52 7.62 26.56
N SER A 289 -13.77 6.56 26.28
CA SER A 289 -12.31 6.51 26.35
C SER A 289 -11.62 7.64 25.57
N LEU A 290 -10.55 8.21 26.16
CA LEU A 290 -9.75 9.29 25.57
C LEU A 290 -9.28 8.96 24.14
N LYS A 291 -8.95 7.70 23.88
CA LYS A 291 -8.53 7.24 22.55
C LYS A 291 -9.64 7.38 21.50
N LYS A 292 -10.88 6.95 21.79
CA LYS A 292 -12.01 7.10 20.85
C LYS A 292 -12.40 8.57 20.69
N LYS A 293 -12.33 9.38 21.75
CA LYS A 293 -12.53 10.84 21.65
C LYS A 293 -11.49 11.50 20.73
N GLY A 294 -10.23 11.13 20.86
CA GLY A 294 -9.16 11.62 19.98
C GLY A 294 -9.34 11.23 18.50
N VAL A 295 -9.73 9.98 18.23
CA VAL A 295 -10.07 9.53 16.86
C VAL A 295 -11.25 10.35 16.31
N PHE A 296 -12.33 10.49 17.07
CA PHE A 296 -13.50 11.27 16.67
C PHE A 296 -13.19 12.74 16.37
N ILE A 297 -12.32 13.40 17.14
CA ILE A 297 -11.90 14.78 16.89
C ILE A 297 -11.18 14.88 15.53
N LYS A 298 -10.15 14.05 15.29
CA LYS A 298 -9.44 14.02 13.99
C LYS A 298 -10.38 13.75 12.82
N ASP A 299 -11.25 12.77 12.99
CA ASP A 299 -12.28 12.39 12.03
C ASP A 299 -13.18 13.59 11.69
N PHE A 300 -13.55 14.36 12.70
CA PHE A 300 -14.41 15.54 12.54
C PHE A 300 -13.70 16.73 11.90
N GLU A 301 -12.45 16.98 12.26
CA GLU A 301 -11.61 17.98 11.58
C GLU A 301 -11.43 17.67 10.09
N GLU A 302 -11.22 16.39 9.73
CA GLU A 302 -11.08 15.98 8.33
C GLU A 302 -12.40 16.09 7.56
N PHE A 303 -13.54 15.86 8.23
CA PHE A 303 -14.87 16.13 7.68
C PHE A 303 -15.05 17.63 7.39
N LEU A 304 -14.78 18.52 8.36
CA LEU A 304 -14.86 19.96 8.16
C LEU A 304 -13.97 20.44 7.01
N LYS A 305 -12.70 20.02 6.96
CA LYS A 305 -11.75 20.35 5.88
C LYS A 305 -12.21 19.90 4.49
N LYS A 306 -13.02 18.84 4.39
CA LYS A 306 -13.54 18.30 3.12
C LYS A 306 -14.87 18.94 2.72
N THR A 307 -15.80 19.10 3.66
CA THR A 307 -17.17 19.60 3.43
C THR A 307 -17.19 21.12 3.31
N PHE A 308 -16.34 21.82 4.07
CA PHE A 308 -16.29 23.27 4.15
C PHE A 308 -14.85 23.79 3.89
N PRO A 309 -14.34 23.68 2.65
CA PRO A 309 -12.93 23.98 2.31
C PRO A 309 -12.50 25.45 2.48
N LYS A 310 -13.40 26.33 2.91
CA LYS A 310 -13.12 27.74 3.26
C LYS A 310 -12.93 27.98 4.76
N ILE A 311 -13.10 26.97 5.62
CA ILE A 311 -12.87 27.09 7.07
C ILE A 311 -11.37 27.06 7.36
N ASP A 312 -10.87 28.07 8.07
CA ASP A 312 -9.50 28.07 8.59
C ASP A 312 -9.39 27.14 9.80
N THR A 313 -8.65 26.04 9.62
CA THR A 313 -8.41 25.03 10.66
C THR A 313 -7.09 25.22 11.41
N THR A 314 -6.33 26.30 11.17
CA THR A 314 -5.01 26.50 11.79
C THR A 314 -5.05 26.87 13.27
N GLN A 315 -6.22 27.28 13.79
CA GLN A 315 -6.44 27.51 15.23
C GLN A 315 -6.75 26.24 16.05
N ILE A 316 -6.80 25.06 15.43
CA ILE A 316 -7.12 23.81 16.13
C ILE A 316 -5.84 23.22 16.74
N SER A 317 -5.47 23.68 17.94
CA SER A 317 -4.32 23.15 18.68
C SER A 317 -4.70 22.49 20.00
N SER A 318 -4.02 21.39 20.30
CA SER A 318 -4.34 20.47 21.39
C SER A 318 -3.78 20.93 22.74
N SER A 319 -4.34 21.99 23.33
CA SER A 319 -4.48 22.15 24.81
C SER A 319 -5.04 23.52 25.19
N HIS A 320 -6.02 23.52 26.11
CA HIS A 320 -6.39 24.63 26.99
C HIS A 320 -6.16 26.09 26.50
N LYS A 321 -6.94 26.56 25.52
CA LYS A 321 -7.64 27.86 25.57
C LYS A 321 -8.63 28.05 24.42
N SER A 322 -9.49 29.04 24.58
CA SER A 322 -10.61 29.41 23.72
C SER A 322 -10.21 29.76 22.28
N PHE A 323 -11.05 29.36 21.32
CA PHE A 323 -11.02 29.85 19.95
C PHE A 323 -11.18 31.38 19.92
N LEU A 324 -10.36 32.07 19.12
CA LEU A 324 -10.45 33.51 18.89
C LEU A 324 -10.39 33.81 17.39
N GLN A 325 -11.52 33.59 16.72
CA GLN A 325 -12.18 34.72 16.07
C GLN A 325 -13.67 34.47 15.81
N ARG A 326 -14.49 35.02 16.73
CA ARG A 326 -15.71 35.80 16.48
C ARG A 326 -16.83 35.20 15.62
N MET A 327 -17.58 34.24 16.19
CA MET A 327 -18.66 33.57 15.48
C MET A 327 -19.84 33.14 16.43
N GLU A 328 -20.97 33.87 16.44
CA GLU A 328 -22.24 33.55 17.16
C GLU A 328 -23.46 33.86 16.24
N LYS A 329 -24.65 33.24 16.30
CA LYS A 329 -25.35 32.27 17.21
C LYS A 329 -26.52 31.61 16.41
N LEU A 330 -27.32 30.62 16.87
CA LEU A 330 -27.82 30.22 18.20
C LEU A 330 -27.75 28.69 18.39
#